data_AF-A0A4U5WXE4-F1
#
_entry.id   AF-A0A4U5WXE4-F1
#
_cell.length_a   1.000
_cell.length_b   1.000
_cell.length_c   1.000
_cell.angle_alpha   90.00
_cell.angle_beta   90.00
_cell.angle_gamma   90.00
#
_symmetry.space_group_name_H-M   'P 1'
#
loop_
_entity.id
_entity.type
_entity.pdbx_description
1 polymer ?
#
loop_
_entity_poly.entity_id
_entity_poly.type
_entity_poly.pdbx_seq_one_letter_code
_entity_poly.pdbx_strand_id
1 'polypeptide(L)'
;MLKQLDELVGRHSGCEQQPVRFRPRTWHPRLEPHEAARVLDIGVACVNGPSGDRLVSRGDLSHLRDRAGDDDDSLRDLFVAVMIWGSGTTNGRGPRYTEAALSDARMATVLRTTSEAVRDGDLSGAYRHFVLKGVGRSFFTKWFAAVDDRDGTHERALILDDRVFRSLNALGWVSWKAAGTRYWPTRYATYVSSLHEWASALGVTADRLEWLLFHVNGRIDEVS
;
A
#
# COMPACT_ATOMS: atom_id res chain seq x y z
N MET A 1 18.10 -4.34 16.79
CA MET A 1 17.14 -3.83 15.79
C MET A 1 17.33 -2.35 15.50
N LEU A 2 17.07 -1.42 16.43
CA LEU A 2 17.20 0.03 16.16
C LEU A 2 18.55 0.43 15.54
N LYS A 3 19.67 -0.07 16.06
CA LYS A 3 21.00 0.16 15.47
C LYS A 3 21.10 -0.30 14.00
N GLN A 4 20.55 -1.46 13.66
CA GLN A 4 20.56 -1.96 12.27
C GLN A 4 19.67 -1.12 11.37
N LEU A 5 18.53 -0.63 11.89
CA LEU A 5 17.65 0.28 11.16
C LEU A 5 18.34 1.63 10.91
N ASP A 6 19.03 2.17 11.89
CA ASP A 6 19.82 3.41 11.77
C ASP A 6 20.88 3.30 10.66
N GLU A 7 21.64 2.21 10.66
CA GLU A 7 22.63 1.94 9.61
C GLU A 7 22.00 1.82 8.21
N LEU A 8 20.81 1.19 8.10
CA LEU A 8 20.09 1.08 6.84
C LEU A 8 19.57 2.45 6.37
N VAL A 9 19.05 3.26 7.28
CA VAL A 9 18.58 4.63 7.00
C VAL A 9 19.73 5.47 6.47
N GLY A 10 20.88 5.45 7.15
CA GLY A 10 22.08 6.17 6.71
C GLY A 10 22.54 5.77 5.31
N ARG A 11 22.65 4.46 5.05
CA ARG A 11 23.09 3.90 3.75
C ARG A 11 22.17 4.26 2.58
N HIS A 12 20.89 4.47 2.83
CA HIS A 12 19.90 4.72 1.77
C HIS A 12 19.38 6.17 1.76
N SER A 13 20.01 7.10 2.49
CA SER A 13 19.55 8.48 2.65
C SER A 13 19.18 9.19 1.33
N GLY A 14 19.89 8.92 0.22
CA GLY A 14 19.62 9.51 -1.10
C GLY A 14 18.65 8.73 -2.01
N CYS A 15 18.14 7.57 -1.58
CA CYS A 15 17.23 6.77 -2.40
C CYS A 15 15.77 7.15 -2.13
N GLU A 16 14.87 7.00 -3.10
CA GLU A 16 13.44 7.30 -2.93
C GLU A 16 12.54 6.35 -3.72
N GLN A 17 11.24 6.36 -3.42
CA GLN A 17 10.27 5.56 -4.16
C GLN A 17 10.02 6.15 -5.55
N GLN A 18 10.54 5.48 -6.56
CA GLN A 18 10.28 5.85 -7.95
C GLN A 18 8.82 5.53 -8.36
N PRO A 19 8.23 6.31 -9.29
CA PRO A 19 6.92 6.00 -9.86
C PRO A 19 6.87 4.59 -10.46
N VAL A 20 5.73 3.94 -10.29
CA VAL A 20 5.48 2.58 -10.79
C VAL A 20 4.92 2.65 -12.20
N ARG A 21 5.54 1.93 -13.11
CA ARG A 21 5.06 1.79 -14.49
C ARG A 21 3.89 0.82 -14.58
N PHE A 22 2.86 1.18 -15.34
CA PHE A 22 1.76 0.28 -15.71
C PHE A 22 1.38 0.45 -17.18
N ARG A 23 0.62 -0.53 -17.70
CA ARG A 23 0.19 -0.58 -19.11
C ARG A 23 -1.32 -0.43 -19.21
N PRO A 24 -1.89 0.76 -19.47
CA PRO A 24 -3.34 0.98 -19.54
C PRO A 24 -4.11 -0.10 -20.34
N ARG A 25 -3.58 -0.48 -21.51
CA ARG A 25 -4.15 -1.51 -22.38
C ARG A 25 -4.36 -2.89 -21.72
N THR A 26 -3.58 -3.26 -20.71
CA THR A 26 -3.75 -4.54 -20.01
C THR A 26 -4.85 -4.50 -18.96
N TRP A 27 -5.23 -3.29 -18.54
CA TRP A 27 -6.25 -3.05 -17.53
C TRP A 27 -7.61 -2.74 -18.15
N HIS A 28 -7.63 -1.99 -19.25
CA HIS A 28 -8.87 -1.51 -19.89
C HIS A 28 -9.95 -2.60 -20.06
N PRO A 29 -9.69 -3.79 -20.64
CA PRO A 29 -10.74 -4.79 -20.84
C PRO A 29 -11.36 -5.33 -19.53
N ARG A 30 -10.63 -5.19 -18.42
CA ARG A 30 -11.02 -5.66 -17.08
C ARG A 30 -11.72 -4.60 -16.25
N LEU A 31 -11.55 -3.32 -16.60
CA LEU A 31 -12.12 -2.19 -15.87
C LEU A 31 -13.35 -1.60 -16.55
N GLU A 32 -13.41 -1.68 -17.89
CA GLU A 32 -14.53 -1.15 -18.69
C GLU A 32 -15.90 -1.70 -18.26
N PRO A 33 -16.08 -3.02 -18.02
CA PRO A 33 -17.39 -3.55 -17.59
C PRO A 33 -17.84 -3.05 -16.22
N HIS A 34 -16.95 -2.42 -15.46
CA HIS A 34 -17.19 -1.92 -14.11
C HIS A 34 -17.12 -0.38 -14.03
N GLU A 35 -17.10 0.31 -15.19
CA GLU A 35 -17.02 1.78 -15.29
C GLU A 35 -15.79 2.41 -14.61
N ALA A 36 -14.74 1.61 -14.40
CA ALA A 36 -13.52 2.02 -13.70
C ALA A 36 -12.35 2.37 -14.65
N ALA A 37 -12.57 2.33 -15.97
CA ALA A 37 -11.52 2.56 -16.96
C ALA A 37 -11.00 4.01 -16.96
N ARG A 38 -11.79 4.97 -16.46
CA ARG A 38 -11.37 6.37 -16.29
C ARG A 38 -10.12 6.54 -15.42
N VAL A 39 -9.84 5.59 -14.52
CA VAL A 39 -8.64 5.58 -13.67
C VAL A 39 -7.35 5.40 -14.49
N LEU A 40 -7.44 4.90 -15.72
CA LEU A 40 -6.27 4.63 -16.56
C LEU A 40 -5.53 5.89 -17.01
N ASP A 41 -6.14 7.07 -16.83
CA ASP A 41 -5.50 8.36 -17.06
C ASP A 41 -4.73 8.91 -15.85
N ILE A 42 -4.63 8.14 -14.76
CA ILE A 42 -3.83 8.52 -13.60
C ILE A 42 -2.33 8.63 -13.94
N GLY A 43 -1.65 9.53 -13.24
CA GLY A 43 -0.21 9.73 -13.35
C GLY A 43 0.20 10.33 -14.69
N VAL A 44 1.45 10.11 -15.08
CA VAL A 44 2.05 10.74 -16.28
C VAL A 44 2.41 9.72 -17.36
N ALA A 45 2.47 10.16 -18.61
CA ALA A 45 2.94 9.33 -19.71
C ALA A 45 4.40 8.90 -19.50
N CYS A 46 4.72 7.63 -19.78
CA CYS A 46 6.07 7.12 -19.67
C CYS A 46 6.88 7.47 -20.91
N VAL A 47 7.72 8.52 -20.83
CA VAL A 47 8.52 9.02 -21.95
C VAL A 47 9.54 7.98 -22.45
N ASN A 48 10.07 7.15 -21.56
CA ASN A 48 11.11 6.16 -21.86
C ASN A 48 10.57 4.71 -21.95
N GLY A 49 9.26 4.54 -22.12
CA GLY A 49 8.59 3.24 -22.18
C GLY A 49 7.98 2.93 -23.56
N PRO A 50 7.45 1.72 -23.76
CA PRO A 50 6.55 1.43 -24.88
C PRO A 50 5.42 2.47 -24.94
N SER A 51 5.07 2.90 -26.15
CA SER A 51 4.01 3.89 -26.36
C SER A 51 2.72 3.52 -25.63
N GLY A 52 2.19 4.48 -24.86
CA GLY A 52 0.97 4.33 -24.06
C GLY A 52 1.17 3.80 -22.63
N ASP A 53 2.37 3.37 -22.24
CA ASP A 53 2.65 3.05 -20.83
C ASP A 53 2.64 4.35 -19.98
N ARG A 54 2.22 4.24 -18.71
CA ARG A 54 2.13 5.36 -17.77
C ARG A 54 2.88 5.07 -16.48
N LEU A 55 3.21 6.12 -15.75
CA LEU A 55 3.88 6.10 -14.46
C LEU A 55 2.92 6.65 -13.39
N VAL A 56 2.72 5.91 -12.31
CA VAL A 56 1.90 6.30 -11.16
C VAL A 56 2.75 6.32 -9.90
N SER A 57 2.72 7.42 -9.17
CA SER A 57 3.43 7.65 -7.91
C SER A 57 2.47 7.55 -6.72
N ARG A 58 3.03 7.52 -5.50
CA ARG A 58 2.23 7.63 -4.27
C ARG A 58 1.53 9.01 -4.18
N GLY A 59 2.16 10.06 -4.72
CA GLY A 59 1.57 11.40 -4.81
C GLY A 59 0.34 11.44 -5.71
N ASP A 60 0.32 10.70 -6.82
CA ASP A 60 -0.87 10.60 -7.68
C ASP A 60 -2.06 9.96 -6.94
N LEU A 61 -1.81 8.99 -6.05
CA LEU A 61 -2.85 8.40 -5.21
C LEU A 61 -3.38 9.40 -4.19
N SER A 62 -2.51 10.19 -3.57
CA SER A 62 -2.92 11.27 -2.65
C SER A 62 -3.75 12.33 -3.37
N HIS A 63 -3.32 12.78 -4.55
CA HIS A 63 -4.10 13.72 -5.37
C HIS A 63 -5.46 13.16 -5.78
N LEU A 64 -5.53 11.85 -6.10
CA LEU A 64 -6.80 11.21 -6.42
C LEU A 64 -7.70 11.14 -5.18
N ARG A 65 -7.18 10.77 -4.02
CA ARG A 65 -7.92 10.76 -2.75
C ARG A 65 -8.45 12.17 -2.40
N ASP A 66 -7.63 13.20 -2.52
CA ASP A 66 -8.02 14.57 -2.14
C ASP A 66 -9.10 15.15 -3.07
N ARG A 67 -9.23 14.60 -4.28
CA ARG A 67 -10.30 14.95 -5.24
C ARG A 67 -11.52 14.04 -5.15
N ALA A 68 -11.32 12.84 -4.65
CA ALA A 68 -12.35 11.83 -4.47
C ALA A 68 -13.27 12.25 -3.31
N GLY A 69 -14.58 12.14 -3.52
CA GLY A 69 -15.53 12.15 -2.41
C GLY A 69 -15.50 10.82 -1.66
N ASP A 70 -16.34 10.71 -0.63
CA ASP A 70 -16.58 9.45 0.08
C ASP A 70 -17.69 8.60 -0.57
N ASP A 71 -18.08 8.92 -1.81
CA ASP A 71 -19.03 8.12 -2.57
C ASP A 71 -18.41 6.80 -3.07
N ASP A 72 -19.26 5.81 -3.31
CA ASP A 72 -18.85 4.45 -3.64
C ASP A 72 -18.03 4.38 -4.95
N ASP A 73 -18.30 5.31 -5.88
CA ASP A 73 -17.64 5.42 -7.18
C ASP A 73 -16.22 5.98 -7.06
N SER A 74 -16.06 7.04 -6.28
CA SER A 74 -14.78 7.65 -5.92
C SER A 74 -13.87 6.67 -5.16
N LEU A 75 -14.42 5.93 -4.19
CA LEU A 75 -13.67 4.91 -3.45
C LEU A 75 -13.26 3.74 -4.35
N ARG A 76 -14.14 3.30 -5.25
CA ARG A 76 -13.81 2.27 -6.27
C ARG A 76 -12.62 2.72 -7.12
N ASP A 77 -12.64 3.95 -7.60
CA ASP A 77 -11.60 4.48 -8.47
C ASP A 77 -10.25 4.59 -7.76
N LEU A 78 -10.24 5.11 -6.54
CA LEU A 78 -9.05 5.15 -5.70
C LEU A 78 -8.51 3.74 -5.44
N PHE A 79 -9.39 2.79 -5.12
CA PHE A 79 -8.99 1.39 -4.93
C PHE A 79 -8.34 0.83 -6.20
N VAL A 80 -8.92 1.06 -7.38
CA VAL A 80 -8.34 0.61 -8.67
C VAL A 80 -6.97 1.25 -8.90
N ALA A 81 -6.81 2.54 -8.61
CA ALA A 81 -5.52 3.22 -8.71
C ALA A 81 -4.46 2.59 -7.79
N VAL A 82 -4.84 2.25 -6.55
CA VAL A 82 -3.97 1.53 -5.60
C VAL A 82 -3.57 0.16 -6.14
N MET A 83 -4.50 -0.58 -6.76
CA MET A 83 -4.20 -1.88 -7.36
C MET A 83 -3.25 -1.76 -8.55
N ILE A 84 -3.42 -0.73 -9.39
CA ILE A 84 -2.51 -0.42 -10.50
C ILE A 84 -1.11 -0.13 -9.98
N TRP A 85 -1.00 0.79 -9.02
CA TRP A 85 0.26 1.16 -8.38
C TRP A 85 0.94 -0.03 -7.70
N GLY A 86 0.18 -0.86 -6.98
CA GLY A 86 0.71 -2.04 -6.28
C GLY A 86 1.11 -3.20 -7.21
N SER A 87 0.57 -3.27 -8.42
CA SER A 87 0.81 -4.38 -9.36
C SER A 87 1.89 -4.09 -10.39
N GLY A 88 2.11 -2.82 -10.76
CA GLY A 88 3.01 -2.40 -11.82
C GLY A 88 2.76 -3.13 -13.15
N THR A 89 3.84 -3.59 -13.80
CA THR A 89 3.75 -4.28 -15.11
C THR A 89 3.59 -5.80 -15.03
N THR A 90 3.28 -6.36 -13.85
CA THR A 90 3.42 -7.80 -13.59
C THR A 90 2.30 -8.65 -14.23
N ASN A 91 2.62 -9.35 -15.33
CA ASN A 91 1.97 -10.54 -15.92
C ASN A 91 0.42 -10.66 -15.87
N GLY A 92 -0.33 -9.57 -15.93
CA GLY A 92 -1.81 -9.58 -15.99
C GLY A 92 -2.55 -10.06 -14.73
N ARG A 93 -1.82 -10.46 -13.68
CA ARG A 93 -2.42 -10.89 -12.41
C ARG A 93 -3.12 -9.75 -11.69
N GLY A 94 -2.51 -8.57 -11.66
CA GLY A 94 -3.11 -7.35 -11.11
C GLY A 94 -4.50 -7.08 -11.68
N PRO A 95 -4.63 -6.87 -13.01
CA PRO A 95 -5.92 -6.66 -13.67
C PRO A 95 -6.96 -7.74 -13.34
N ARG A 96 -6.58 -9.02 -13.37
CA ARG A 96 -7.47 -10.15 -13.08
C ARG A 96 -7.99 -10.13 -11.64
N TYR A 97 -7.13 -9.87 -10.67
CA TYR A 97 -7.55 -9.85 -9.26
C TYR A 97 -8.35 -8.59 -8.91
N THR A 98 -8.05 -7.46 -9.55
CA THR A 98 -8.86 -6.25 -9.43
C THR A 98 -10.26 -6.44 -10.00
N GLU A 99 -10.41 -7.07 -11.18
CA GLU A 99 -11.72 -7.44 -11.74
C GLU A 99 -12.51 -8.35 -10.80
N ALA A 100 -11.85 -9.33 -10.18
CA ALA A 100 -12.49 -10.21 -9.20
C ALA A 100 -13.02 -9.43 -7.98
N ALA A 101 -12.30 -8.40 -7.53
CA ALA A 101 -12.73 -7.51 -6.46
C ALA A 101 -13.90 -6.62 -6.89
N LEU A 102 -13.83 -6.04 -8.10
CA LEU A 102 -14.89 -5.21 -8.69
C LEU A 102 -16.19 -5.99 -8.92
N SER A 103 -16.09 -7.30 -9.13
CA SER A 103 -17.23 -8.21 -9.26
C SER A 103 -17.76 -8.72 -7.91
N ASP A 104 -17.18 -8.31 -6.78
CA ASP A 104 -17.67 -8.68 -5.45
C ASP A 104 -18.80 -7.73 -5.03
N ALA A 105 -19.99 -8.26 -4.77
CA ALA A 105 -21.15 -7.47 -4.35
C ALA A 105 -20.92 -6.67 -3.05
N ARG A 106 -19.88 -7.02 -2.27
CA ARG A 106 -19.52 -6.33 -1.02
C ARG A 106 -18.55 -5.17 -1.23
N MET A 107 -18.06 -4.93 -2.45
CA MET A 107 -17.04 -3.94 -2.79
C MET A 107 -17.30 -2.57 -2.13
N ALA A 108 -18.45 -1.97 -2.44
CA ALA A 108 -18.81 -0.64 -1.93
C ALA A 108 -18.82 -0.59 -0.40
N THR A 109 -19.47 -1.56 0.27
CA THR A 109 -19.52 -1.61 1.74
C THR A 109 -18.14 -1.80 2.35
N VAL A 110 -17.31 -2.70 1.82
CA VAL A 110 -15.97 -2.95 2.36
C VAL A 110 -15.07 -1.73 2.22
N LEU A 111 -15.07 -1.07 1.06
CA LEU A 111 -14.25 0.13 0.87
C LEU A 111 -14.67 1.25 1.82
N ARG A 112 -15.96 1.55 1.92
CA ARG A 112 -16.49 2.55 2.85
C ARG A 112 -16.15 2.24 4.30
N THR A 113 -16.53 1.06 4.80
CA THR A 113 -16.30 0.66 6.19
C THR A 113 -14.81 0.64 6.56
N THR A 114 -13.94 0.22 5.65
CA THR A 114 -12.50 0.20 5.94
C THR A 114 -11.84 1.56 5.78
N SER A 115 -12.35 2.43 4.90
CA SER A 115 -11.92 3.83 4.83
C SER A 115 -12.26 4.57 6.13
N GLU A 116 -13.51 4.46 6.59
CA GLU A 116 -13.97 5.03 7.86
C GLU A 116 -13.13 4.52 9.03
N ALA A 117 -12.97 3.19 9.16
CA ALA A 117 -12.17 2.61 10.23
C ALA A 117 -10.70 3.07 10.22
N VAL A 118 -10.08 3.25 9.04
CA VAL A 118 -8.71 3.79 8.93
C VAL A 118 -8.66 5.25 9.38
N ARG A 119 -9.62 6.07 8.95
CA ARG A 119 -9.71 7.49 9.31
C ARG A 119 -10.03 7.72 10.80
N ASP A 120 -10.70 6.76 11.43
CA ASP A 120 -10.92 6.74 12.88
C ASP A 120 -9.71 6.17 13.66
N GLY A 121 -8.70 5.63 12.96
CA GLY A 121 -7.53 4.99 13.54
C GLY A 121 -7.74 3.56 14.05
N ASP A 122 -8.90 2.95 13.80
CA ASP A 122 -9.16 1.54 14.07
C ASP A 122 -8.56 0.63 12.98
N LEU A 123 -7.24 0.56 12.92
CA LEU A 123 -6.51 -0.28 11.96
C LEU A 123 -6.80 -1.78 12.16
N SER A 124 -7.11 -2.20 13.38
CA SER A 124 -7.50 -3.59 13.68
C SER A 124 -8.89 -3.90 13.12
N GLY A 125 -9.85 -2.98 13.29
CA GLY A 125 -11.17 -3.05 12.67
C GLY A 125 -11.07 -3.05 11.16
N ALA A 126 -10.34 -2.11 10.57
CA ALA A 126 -10.12 -2.05 9.12
C ALA A 126 -9.60 -3.39 8.60
N TYR A 127 -8.57 -3.97 9.25
CA TYR A 127 -8.02 -5.28 8.88
C TYR A 127 -9.07 -6.40 8.97
N ARG A 128 -9.86 -6.43 10.04
CA ARG A 128 -10.92 -7.43 10.24
C ARG A 128 -12.01 -7.34 9.18
N HIS A 129 -12.37 -6.11 8.77
CA HIS A 129 -13.48 -5.86 7.85
C HIS A 129 -13.08 -5.96 6.38
N PHE A 130 -11.79 -5.89 6.03
CA PHE A 130 -11.37 -5.98 4.64
C PHE A 130 -11.42 -7.41 4.10
N VAL A 131 -12.47 -7.73 3.34
CA VAL A 131 -12.61 -9.02 2.65
C VAL A 131 -13.20 -8.83 1.25
N LEU A 132 -12.33 -8.85 0.24
CA LEU A 132 -12.70 -8.82 -1.18
C LEU A 132 -12.04 -9.96 -1.96
N LYS A 133 -12.77 -10.52 -2.94
CA LYS A 133 -12.22 -11.53 -3.86
C LYS A 133 -10.95 -11.01 -4.55
N GLY A 134 -9.92 -11.86 -4.59
CA GLY A 134 -8.66 -11.54 -5.28
C GLY A 134 -7.71 -10.60 -4.53
N VAL A 135 -8.11 -10.02 -3.39
CA VAL A 135 -7.29 -9.06 -2.65
C VAL A 135 -6.70 -9.70 -1.40
N GLY A 136 -5.38 -9.89 -1.39
CA GLY A 136 -4.63 -10.36 -0.22
C GLY A 136 -4.13 -9.21 0.66
N ARG A 137 -3.54 -9.57 1.82
CA ARG A 137 -2.95 -8.63 2.81
C ARG A 137 -2.02 -7.58 2.20
N SER A 138 -1.11 -8.03 1.35
CA SER A 138 -0.14 -7.16 0.68
C SER A 138 -0.79 -6.06 -0.17
N PHE A 139 -2.04 -6.23 -0.60
CA PHE A 139 -2.79 -5.26 -1.39
C PHE A 139 -3.78 -4.45 -0.57
N PHE A 140 -4.53 -5.04 0.35
CA PHE A 140 -5.47 -4.24 1.15
C PHE A 140 -4.77 -3.29 2.12
N THR A 141 -3.55 -3.61 2.58
CA THR A 141 -2.78 -2.66 3.40
C THR A 141 -2.29 -1.46 2.58
N LYS A 142 -2.15 -1.60 1.25
CA LYS A 142 -1.96 -0.47 0.33
C LYS A 142 -3.20 0.40 0.25
N TRP A 143 -4.38 -0.22 0.26
CA TRP A 143 -5.64 0.51 0.34
C TRP A 143 -5.71 1.32 1.63
N PHE A 144 -5.40 0.72 2.78
CA PHE A 144 -5.36 1.43 4.08
C PHE A 144 -4.41 2.63 4.04
N ALA A 145 -3.18 2.44 3.57
CA ALA A 145 -2.20 3.52 3.45
C ALA A 145 -2.62 4.63 2.46
N ALA A 146 -3.45 4.31 1.46
CA ALA A 146 -3.91 5.27 0.46
C ALA A 146 -5.10 6.10 0.93
N VAL A 147 -6.02 5.53 1.72
CA VAL A 147 -7.19 6.25 2.26
C VAL A 147 -6.89 7.03 3.53
N ASP A 148 -5.77 6.74 4.19
CA ASP A 148 -5.38 7.44 5.41
C ASP A 148 -4.99 8.91 5.12
N ASP A 149 -5.87 9.83 5.45
CA ASP A 149 -5.72 11.28 5.31
C ASP A 149 -5.54 12.01 6.65
N ARG A 150 -5.51 11.28 7.77
CA ARG A 150 -5.23 11.83 9.10
C ARG A 150 -3.90 12.56 9.09
N ASP A 151 -3.73 13.62 9.85
CA ASP A 151 -2.48 14.40 9.83
C ASP A 151 -1.23 13.59 10.29
N GLY A 152 -0.05 14.20 10.18
CA GLY A 152 1.22 13.57 10.57
C GLY A 152 1.43 13.42 12.08
N THR A 153 0.47 13.84 12.92
CA THR A 153 0.52 13.66 14.38
C THR A 153 -0.03 12.30 14.82
N HIS A 154 -0.75 11.61 13.92
CA HIS A 154 -1.32 10.30 14.17
C HIS A 154 -0.47 9.19 13.55
N GLU A 155 -0.49 8.01 14.16
CA GLU A 155 0.05 6.79 13.55
C GLU A 155 -0.80 6.39 12.33
N ARG A 156 -0.32 6.79 11.14
CA ARG A 156 -0.94 6.44 9.85
C ARG A 156 -0.74 4.97 9.49
N ALA A 157 -1.68 4.42 8.73
CA ALA A 157 -1.63 3.09 8.16
C ALA A 157 -0.38 2.92 7.27
N LEU A 158 0.28 1.77 7.42
CA LEU A 158 1.47 1.39 6.67
C LEU A 158 1.23 0.09 5.91
N ILE A 159 1.87 -0.05 4.76
CA ILE A 159 1.81 -1.21 3.88
C ILE A 159 2.59 -2.37 4.50
N LEU A 160 1.91 -3.51 4.68
CA LEU A 160 2.53 -4.75 5.15
C LEU A 160 2.50 -5.81 4.04
N ASP A 161 3.40 -5.64 3.08
CA ASP A 161 3.59 -6.62 2.01
C ASP A 161 4.68 -7.66 2.31
N ASP A 162 4.85 -8.62 1.41
CA ASP A 162 5.79 -9.72 1.61
C ASP A 162 7.27 -9.28 1.55
N ARG A 163 7.59 -8.11 0.99
CA ARG A 163 8.95 -7.57 1.01
C ARG A 163 9.25 -6.92 2.35
N VAL A 164 8.35 -6.08 2.83
CA VAL A 164 8.43 -5.48 4.16
C VAL A 164 8.50 -6.59 5.21
N PHE A 165 7.62 -7.59 5.13
CA PHE A 165 7.59 -8.70 6.07
C PHE A 165 8.89 -9.52 6.05
N ARG A 166 9.52 -9.71 4.88
CA ARG A 166 10.84 -10.36 4.76
C ARG A 166 11.94 -9.57 5.46
N SER A 167 11.98 -8.25 5.28
CA SER A 167 12.95 -7.38 5.94
C SER A 167 12.77 -7.37 7.46
N LEU A 168 11.53 -7.33 7.94
CA LEU A 168 11.24 -7.44 9.37
C LEU A 168 11.73 -8.77 9.96
N ASN A 169 11.48 -9.89 9.27
CA ASN A 169 11.98 -11.20 9.71
C ASN A 169 13.51 -11.27 9.71
N ALA A 170 14.17 -10.69 8.69
CA ALA A 170 15.64 -10.63 8.62
C ALA A 170 16.24 -9.79 9.76
N LEU A 171 15.53 -8.77 10.22
CA LEU A 171 15.89 -7.98 11.40
C LEU A 171 15.55 -8.68 12.73
N GLY A 172 15.01 -9.90 12.68
CA GLY A 172 14.61 -10.68 13.86
C GLY A 172 13.27 -10.26 14.47
N TRP A 173 12.50 -9.39 13.81
CA TRP A 173 11.18 -8.99 14.28
C TRP A 173 10.14 -10.06 13.97
N VAL A 174 9.42 -10.52 14.99
CA VAL A 174 8.40 -11.57 14.87
C VAL A 174 7.04 -11.02 15.29
N SER A 175 6.19 -10.71 14.32
CA SER A 175 4.88 -10.06 14.52
C SER A 175 4.01 -10.63 15.64
N TRP A 176 3.88 -11.95 15.77
CA TRP A 176 3.01 -12.54 16.81
C TRP A 176 3.62 -12.47 18.21
N LYS A 177 4.97 -12.43 18.32
CA LYS A 177 5.64 -12.20 19.60
C LYS A 177 5.48 -10.76 20.02
N ALA A 178 5.70 -9.83 19.09
CA ALA A 178 5.52 -8.39 19.31
C ALA A 178 4.08 -8.07 19.74
N ALA A 179 3.09 -8.68 19.08
CA ALA A 179 1.68 -8.45 19.39
C ALA A 179 1.15 -9.24 20.61
N GLY A 180 1.92 -10.19 21.14
CA GLY A 180 1.45 -11.13 22.17
C GLY A 180 0.30 -12.06 21.72
N THR A 181 -0.04 -12.07 20.43
CA THR A 181 -1.16 -12.85 19.88
C THR A 181 -0.89 -13.29 18.44
N ARG A 182 -1.54 -14.39 18.03
CA ARG A 182 -1.54 -14.83 16.62
C ARG A 182 -2.59 -14.13 15.77
N TYR A 183 -3.51 -13.38 16.39
CA TYR A 183 -4.59 -12.67 15.70
C TYR A 183 -4.04 -11.57 14.79
N TRP A 184 -4.27 -11.71 13.48
CA TRP A 184 -3.67 -10.85 12.45
C TRP A 184 -4.02 -9.36 12.56
N PRO A 185 -5.27 -8.97 12.84
CA PRO A 185 -5.61 -7.56 13.06
C PRO A 185 -4.75 -6.88 14.13
N THR A 186 -4.59 -7.51 15.29
CA THR A 186 -3.70 -6.99 16.35
C THR A 186 -2.25 -6.95 15.86
N ARG A 187 -1.78 -7.98 15.16
CA ARG A 187 -0.41 -8.02 14.63
C ARG A 187 -0.12 -6.91 13.62
N TYR A 188 -1.11 -6.53 12.82
CA TYR A 188 -0.99 -5.41 11.89
C TYR A 188 -0.95 -4.07 12.63
N ALA A 189 -1.84 -3.84 13.59
CA ALA A 189 -1.79 -2.63 14.42
C ALA A 189 -0.46 -2.50 15.18
N THR A 190 0.04 -3.59 15.76
CA THR A 190 1.36 -3.62 16.41
C THR A 190 2.50 -3.34 15.43
N TYR A 191 2.43 -3.87 14.20
CA TYR A 191 3.41 -3.55 13.15
C TYR A 191 3.45 -2.05 12.87
N VAL A 192 2.29 -1.41 12.68
CA VAL A 192 2.19 0.02 12.39
C VAL A 192 2.78 0.84 13.53
N SER A 193 2.34 0.60 14.76
CA SER A 193 2.84 1.34 15.93
C SER A 193 4.34 1.14 16.13
N SER A 194 4.85 -0.10 16.01
CA SER A 194 6.30 -0.36 16.09
C SER A 194 7.10 0.43 15.05
N LEU A 195 6.62 0.54 13.80
CA LEU A 195 7.32 1.32 12.77
C LEU A 195 7.31 2.82 13.06
N HIS A 196 6.21 3.37 13.56
CA HIS A 196 6.15 4.77 13.97
C HIS A 196 7.08 5.06 15.13
N GLU A 197 7.11 4.20 16.16
CA GLU A 197 8.04 4.29 17.28
C GLU A 197 9.51 4.29 16.81
N TRP A 198 9.87 3.36 15.93
CA TRP A 198 11.25 3.28 15.41
C TRP A 198 11.58 4.46 14.50
N ALA A 199 10.66 4.88 13.63
CA ALA A 199 10.86 6.03 12.76
C ALA A 199 11.09 7.31 13.57
N SER A 200 10.29 7.52 14.61
CA SER A 200 10.46 8.62 15.57
C SER A 200 11.84 8.58 16.24
N ALA A 201 12.26 7.41 16.75
CA ALA A 201 13.57 7.24 17.38
C ALA A 201 14.76 7.48 16.42
N LEU A 202 14.55 7.28 15.11
CA LEU A 202 15.54 7.47 14.06
C LEU A 202 15.47 8.84 13.37
N GLY A 203 14.50 9.69 13.73
CA GLY A 203 14.31 11.00 13.11
C GLY A 203 13.87 10.94 11.63
N VAL A 204 13.18 9.87 11.22
CA VAL A 204 12.62 9.70 9.87
C VAL A 204 11.09 9.52 9.92
N THR A 205 10.42 9.60 8.77
CA THR A 205 8.98 9.27 8.71
C THR A 205 8.75 7.76 8.68
N ALA A 206 7.61 7.29 9.17
CA ALA A 206 7.27 5.87 9.12
C ALA A 206 7.10 5.36 7.68
N ASP A 207 6.55 6.19 6.78
CA ASP A 207 6.49 5.91 5.34
C ASP A 207 7.88 5.68 4.73
N ARG A 208 8.87 6.46 5.19
CA ARG A 208 10.26 6.31 4.76
C ARG A 208 10.83 4.97 5.21
N LEU A 209 10.59 4.62 6.47
CA LEU A 209 11.07 3.36 7.05
C LEU A 209 10.40 2.14 6.39
N GLU A 210 9.09 2.19 6.17
CA GLU A 210 8.34 1.18 5.41
C GLU A 210 8.93 0.99 4.00
N TRP A 211 9.12 2.09 3.26
CA TRP A 211 9.68 2.03 1.91
C TRP A 211 11.08 1.41 1.92
N LEU A 212 11.91 1.75 2.90
CA LEU A 212 13.25 1.18 3.04
C LEU A 212 13.18 -0.34 3.24
N LEU A 213 12.30 -0.80 4.13
CA LEU A 213 12.07 -2.24 4.34
C LEU A 213 11.55 -2.92 3.07
N PHE A 214 10.67 -2.27 2.30
CA PHE A 214 10.23 -2.76 0.99
C PHE A 214 11.40 -2.85 -0.01
N HIS A 215 12.27 -1.84 -0.03
CA HIS A 215 13.39 -1.72 -0.97
C HIS A 215 14.44 -2.82 -0.74
N VAL A 216 14.88 -3.00 0.51
CA VAL A 216 15.91 -4.00 0.85
C VAL A 216 15.39 -5.44 0.77
N ASN A 217 14.08 -5.65 0.96
CA ASN A 217 13.41 -6.92 0.68
C ASN A 217 14.10 -8.16 1.31
N GLY A 218 14.48 -8.05 2.58
CA GLY A 218 15.18 -9.10 3.34
C GLY A 218 16.71 -9.11 3.18
N ARG A 219 17.29 -8.29 2.29
CA ARG A 219 18.75 -8.20 2.08
C ARG A 219 19.37 -7.13 2.97
N ILE A 220 19.43 -7.43 4.27
CA ILE A 220 19.95 -6.50 5.29
C ILE A 220 21.48 -6.40 5.26
N ASP A 221 22.16 -7.49 4.83
CA ASP A 221 23.62 -7.64 4.90
C ASP A 221 24.35 -7.45 3.55
N GLU A 222 23.66 -7.61 2.41
CA GLU A 222 24.26 -7.62 1.05
C GLU A 222 24.52 -6.23 0.43
N VAL A 223 24.59 -5.17 1.25
CA VAL A 223 24.91 -3.81 0.79
C VAL A 223 26.17 -3.29 1.52
N SER A 224 27.16 -4.18 1.67
CA SER A 224 28.50 -3.89 2.19
C SER A 224 29.51 -3.66 1.06
#